data_AF-A0A2A5RX75-F1
#
_entry.id   AF-A0A2A5RX75-F1
#
_cell.length_a   1.000
_cell.length_b   1.000
_cell.length_c   1.000
_cell.angle_alpha   90.00
_cell.angle_beta   90.00
_cell.angle_gamma   90.00
#
_symmetry.space_group_name_H-M   'P 1'
#
loop_
_entity.id
_entity.type
_entity.pdbx_description
1 polymer ?
#
loop_
_entity_poly.entity_id
_entity_poly.type
_entity_poly.pdbx_seq_one_letter_code
_entity_poly.pdbx_strand_id
1 'polypeptide(L)'
;MTNYQFLTPYRFNNGLELKNKVVMAPTTTMSSFYNGMVTNDELAYYAKRADGPGMIVTEVANVSTNGKGFEGELSVASDDMIPGLTKLATTIQKDGAKAILQIFHAGRKSFKKILAGETPVGPSATKAIFPANSEVARELTEAEIEQIIVDFGQATRRAIVAGFDGVELHGANTYLLQQFYSPNANLRTDAWGGDRDGRLSFAKKVLAEVNRVITKYGKDSFLLGYRLSPEEIETPGIRLADSLYFVSAIKDNVDYIHLSMGSYKRTSLNDRDDKTLLLHHFSNILSQQIPLIGIGSIETPQDAEEALSKGASLIAIGRELIREPEWVQKVASGNEASIRQTLDPKEMDDLAIPAAMQSFLTGAFFDVMHFTTDEAVVKSYTNELAPMEGVEKKL
;
A
#
# COMPACT_ATOMS: atom_id res chain seq x y z
N MET A 1 1.89 -24.63 -20.33
CA MET A 1 2.01 -23.68 -19.20
C MET A 1 2.40 -22.34 -19.80
N THR A 2 1.60 -21.30 -19.58
CA THR A 2 1.95 -19.94 -20.00
C THR A 2 3.14 -19.49 -19.17
N ASN A 3 4.22 -19.01 -19.81
CA ASN A 3 5.43 -18.60 -19.11
C ASN A 3 5.36 -17.10 -18.79
N TYR A 4 4.69 -16.76 -17.68
CA TYR A 4 4.50 -15.38 -17.24
C TYR A 4 5.80 -14.79 -16.67
N GLN A 5 6.18 -13.61 -17.16
CA GLN A 5 7.34 -12.85 -16.67
C GLN A 5 7.17 -12.41 -15.22
N PHE A 6 5.94 -12.13 -14.77
CA PHE A 6 5.72 -11.74 -13.37
C PHE A 6 5.95 -12.88 -12.38
N LEU A 7 5.98 -14.14 -12.83
CA LEU A 7 6.30 -15.30 -11.99
C LEU A 7 7.81 -15.55 -11.86
N THR A 8 8.65 -14.84 -12.61
CA THR A 8 10.10 -14.96 -12.51
C THR A 8 10.65 -14.18 -11.31
N PRO A 9 11.75 -14.65 -10.67
CA PRO A 9 12.40 -13.91 -9.58
C PRO A 9 12.81 -12.48 -9.98
N TYR A 10 12.95 -11.62 -8.97
CA TYR A 10 13.49 -10.27 -9.12
C TYR A 10 14.56 -9.99 -8.09
N ARG A 11 15.68 -9.38 -8.50
CA ARG A 11 16.79 -9.02 -7.62
C ARG A 11 16.96 -7.51 -7.58
N PHE A 12 16.93 -6.93 -6.38
CA PHE A 12 17.23 -5.52 -6.15
C PHE A 12 18.74 -5.25 -6.18
N ASN A 13 19.11 -3.98 -6.37
CA ASN A 13 20.51 -3.54 -6.43
C ASN A 13 21.29 -3.84 -5.14
N ASN A 14 20.62 -3.81 -3.99
CA ASN A 14 21.19 -4.14 -2.69
C ASN A 14 21.31 -5.66 -2.42
N GLY A 15 20.98 -6.49 -3.42
CA GLY A 15 21.14 -7.94 -3.38
C GLY A 15 19.94 -8.71 -2.84
N LEU A 16 18.90 -8.06 -2.31
CA LEU A 16 17.67 -8.74 -1.90
C LEU A 16 16.95 -9.37 -3.10
N GLU A 17 16.47 -10.60 -2.94
CA GLU A 17 15.73 -11.34 -3.99
C GLU A 17 14.27 -11.60 -3.60
N LEU A 18 13.38 -11.42 -4.56
CA LEU A 18 11.99 -11.85 -4.53
C LEU A 18 11.83 -13.14 -5.34
N LYS A 19 10.98 -14.06 -4.85
CA LYS A 19 10.63 -15.29 -5.58
C LYS A 19 9.83 -15.04 -6.86
N ASN A 20 9.12 -13.91 -6.95
CA ASN A 20 8.39 -13.45 -8.13
C ASN A 20 8.21 -11.91 -8.09
N LYS A 21 7.67 -11.31 -9.15
CA LYS A 21 7.48 -9.85 -9.29
C LYS A 21 6.13 -9.35 -8.75
N VAL A 22 5.38 -10.20 -8.05
CA VAL A 22 4.07 -9.85 -7.48
C VAL A 22 4.27 -9.26 -6.09
N VAL A 23 3.63 -8.12 -5.85
CA VAL A 23 3.62 -7.40 -4.59
C VAL A 23 2.20 -7.37 -4.06
N MET A 24 1.98 -7.72 -2.79
CA MET A 24 0.72 -7.38 -2.13
C MET A 24 0.73 -5.91 -1.75
N ALA A 25 -0.27 -5.18 -2.24
CA ALA A 25 -0.40 -3.75 -1.97
C ALA A 25 -0.79 -3.48 -0.50
N PRO A 26 -0.33 -2.35 0.07
CA PRO A 26 -0.75 -1.88 1.39
C PRO A 26 -2.27 -1.77 1.47
N THR A 27 -2.87 -2.49 2.41
CA THR A 27 -4.33 -2.60 2.57
C THR A 27 -4.70 -2.53 4.05
N THR A 28 -5.14 -1.35 4.52
CA THR A 28 -5.54 -1.12 5.92
C THR A 28 -6.72 -2.00 6.31
N THR A 29 -6.51 -2.83 7.33
CA THR A 29 -7.50 -3.77 7.85
C THR A 29 -8.31 -3.17 8.99
N MET A 30 -7.80 -2.10 9.63
CA MET A 30 -8.39 -1.48 10.83
C MET A 30 -8.57 -2.48 11.98
N SER A 31 -7.70 -3.50 12.06
CA SER A 31 -7.87 -4.66 12.94
C SER A 31 -6.80 -4.79 14.02
N SER A 32 -5.87 -3.84 14.12
CA SER A 32 -5.00 -3.72 15.28
C SER A 32 -5.78 -3.31 16.53
N PHE A 33 -5.21 -3.57 17.71
CA PHE A 33 -5.80 -3.13 18.96
C PHE A 33 -5.91 -1.59 19.02
N TYR A 34 -6.68 -1.07 19.98
CA TYR A 34 -6.89 0.38 20.14
C TYR A 34 -5.58 1.18 20.27
N ASN A 35 -4.52 0.56 20.81
CA ASN A 35 -3.18 1.11 20.96
C ASN A 35 -2.24 0.82 19.77
N GLY A 36 -2.73 0.16 18.73
CA GLY A 36 -2.00 -0.19 17.51
C GLY A 36 -1.14 -1.45 17.60
N MET A 37 -1.32 -2.27 18.63
CA MET A 37 -0.69 -3.59 18.70
C MET A 37 -1.35 -4.58 17.73
N VAL A 38 -0.53 -5.39 17.07
CA VAL A 38 -0.93 -6.48 16.17
C VAL A 38 -1.89 -7.46 16.86
N THR A 39 -2.99 -7.81 16.19
CA THR A 39 -3.96 -8.82 16.66
C THR A 39 -3.77 -10.16 15.95
N ASN A 40 -4.40 -11.22 16.47
CA ASN A 40 -4.41 -12.52 15.79
C ASN A 40 -5.15 -12.49 14.45
N ASP A 41 -6.20 -11.66 14.33
CA ASP A 41 -6.96 -11.51 13.08
C ASP A 41 -6.09 -10.87 11.99
N GLU A 42 -5.29 -9.87 12.36
CA GLU A 42 -4.31 -9.26 11.46
C GLU A 42 -3.25 -10.29 11.03
N LEU A 43 -2.72 -11.10 11.95
CA LEU A 43 -1.79 -12.19 11.62
C LEU A 43 -2.43 -13.23 10.68
N ALA A 44 -3.68 -13.63 10.94
CA ALA A 44 -4.40 -14.59 10.10
C ALA A 44 -4.64 -14.04 8.69
N TYR A 45 -4.96 -12.75 8.57
CA TYR A 45 -5.12 -12.06 7.30
C TYR A 45 -3.85 -12.15 6.45
N TYR A 46 -2.69 -11.77 7.01
CA TYR A 46 -1.42 -11.85 6.28
C TYR A 46 -0.97 -13.29 6.01
N ALA A 47 -1.13 -14.21 6.97
CA ALA A 47 -0.79 -15.61 6.80
C ALA A 47 -1.51 -16.22 5.59
N LYS A 48 -2.79 -15.88 5.38
CA LYS A 48 -3.59 -16.36 4.25
C LYS A 48 -3.07 -15.87 2.89
N ARG A 49 -2.33 -14.76 2.83
CA ARG A 49 -1.80 -14.15 1.59
C ARG A 49 -0.29 -14.34 1.39
N ALA A 50 0.46 -14.82 2.39
CA ALA A 50 1.92 -14.82 2.39
C ALA A 50 2.59 -15.71 1.33
N ASP A 51 1.95 -16.83 0.96
CA ASP A 51 2.57 -17.86 0.13
C ASP A 51 2.68 -17.47 -1.36
N GLY A 52 1.83 -16.58 -1.87
CA GLY A 52 1.84 -16.22 -3.29
C GLY A 52 2.89 -15.15 -3.64
N PRO A 53 2.70 -13.90 -3.19
CA PRO A 53 3.52 -12.76 -3.59
C PRO A 53 5.01 -12.89 -3.23
N GLY A 54 5.87 -12.29 -4.04
CA GLY A 54 7.30 -12.17 -3.73
C GLY A 54 7.58 -11.16 -2.62
N MET A 55 6.72 -10.15 -2.49
CA MET A 55 6.81 -9.11 -1.48
C MET A 55 5.43 -8.74 -0.96
N ILE A 56 5.30 -8.45 0.32
CA ILE A 56 4.09 -7.93 0.95
C ILE A 56 4.46 -6.61 1.62
N VAL A 57 3.76 -5.55 1.21
CA VAL A 57 3.79 -4.30 1.93
C VAL A 57 2.58 -4.27 2.85
N THR A 58 2.82 -4.14 4.15
CA THR A 58 1.74 -4.13 5.15
C THR A 58 0.82 -2.94 4.95
N GLU A 59 -0.31 -2.97 5.65
CA GLU A 59 -1.03 -1.75 5.97
C GLU A 59 -0.14 -0.71 6.65
N VAL A 60 -0.68 0.51 6.64
CA VAL A 60 -0.04 1.67 7.23
C VAL A 60 0.18 1.49 8.73
N ALA A 61 1.38 1.85 9.20
CA ALA A 61 1.72 1.91 10.61
C ALA A 61 2.11 3.34 11.01
N ASN A 62 1.44 3.93 12.01
CA ASN A 62 1.80 5.28 12.44
C ASN A 62 3.18 5.32 13.11
N VAL A 63 3.97 6.33 12.74
CA VAL A 63 5.29 6.58 13.32
C VAL A 63 5.24 7.26 14.69
N SER A 64 4.13 7.93 15.00
CA SER A 64 3.92 8.71 16.23
C SER A 64 2.44 8.70 16.65
N THR A 65 2.14 8.90 17.93
CA THR A 65 0.75 8.86 18.44
C THR A 65 -0.15 9.90 17.76
N ASN A 66 0.35 11.12 17.53
CA ASN A 66 -0.36 12.18 16.80
C ASN A 66 -0.45 11.94 15.27
N GLY A 67 0.20 10.88 14.78
CA GLY A 67 0.19 10.48 13.38
C GLY A 67 -0.87 9.47 12.99
N LYS A 68 -1.63 8.94 13.95
CA LYS A 68 -2.69 7.95 13.71
C LYS A 68 -3.81 8.53 12.85
N GLY A 69 -4.22 7.83 11.81
CA GLY A 69 -5.28 8.20 10.85
C GLY A 69 -6.56 7.37 10.94
N PHE A 70 -6.51 6.17 11.52
CA PHE A 70 -7.63 5.24 11.60
C PHE A 70 -7.81 4.65 12.99
N GLU A 71 -9.05 4.33 13.35
CA GLU A 71 -9.31 3.42 14.46
C GLU A 71 -8.83 2.01 14.07
N GLY A 72 -8.22 1.29 15.01
CA GLY A 72 -7.64 -0.03 14.73
C GLY A 72 -6.44 -0.03 13.79
N GLU A 73 -5.76 1.11 13.62
CA GLU A 73 -4.53 1.21 12.84
C GLU A 73 -3.33 0.59 13.55
N LEU A 74 -2.50 -0.12 12.80
CA LEU A 74 -1.20 -0.63 13.24
C LEU A 74 -0.29 0.51 13.70
N SER A 75 0.54 0.28 14.72
CA SER A 75 1.50 1.27 15.19
C SER A 75 2.94 0.76 15.20
N VAL A 76 3.86 1.68 14.94
CA VAL A 76 5.31 1.51 15.12
C VAL A 76 5.90 2.68 15.93
N ALA A 77 5.06 3.36 16.72
CA ALA A 77 5.43 4.56 17.47
C ALA A 77 6.18 4.28 18.78
N SER A 78 6.10 3.07 19.33
CA SER A 78 6.75 2.65 20.59
C SER A 78 7.48 1.31 20.43
N ASP A 79 8.49 1.10 21.27
CA ASP A 79 9.23 -0.17 21.35
C ASP A 79 8.33 -1.33 21.83
N ASP A 80 7.23 -1.02 22.53
CA ASP A 80 6.21 -1.99 22.91
C ASP A 80 5.55 -2.67 21.70
N MET A 81 5.65 -2.07 20.50
CA MET A 81 5.10 -2.63 19.27
C MET A 81 6.00 -3.73 18.69
N ILE A 82 7.30 -3.76 19.04
CA ILE A 82 8.29 -4.67 18.45
C ILE A 82 7.87 -6.14 18.55
N PRO A 83 7.39 -6.68 19.69
CA PRO A 83 7.01 -8.10 19.77
C PRO A 83 5.87 -8.47 18.82
N GLY A 84 4.85 -7.61 18.67
CA GLY A 84 3.75 -7.83 17.73
C GLY A 84 4.21 -7.73 16.28
N LEU A 85 4.98 -6.68 15.98
CA LEU A 85 5.58 -6.46 14.66
C LEU A 85 6.54 -7.61 14.26
N THR A 86 7.24 -8.21 15.22
CA THR A 86 8.10 -9.38 14.97
C THR A 86 7.28 -10.58 14.52
N LYS A 87 6.14 -10.84 15.17
CA LYS A 87 5.21 -11.89 14.76
C LYS A 87 4.65 -11.62 13.37
N LEU A 88 4.31 -10.36 13.07
CA LEU A 88 3.80 -9.97 11.76
C LEU A 88 4.84 -10.20 10.65
N ALA A 89 6.07 -9.69 10.83
CA ALA A 89 7.16 -9.91 9.86
C ALA A 89 7.41 -11.40 9.63
N THR A 90 7.54 -12.19 10.72
CA THR A 90 7.73 -13.64 10.66
C THR A 90 6.58 -14.34 9.93
N THR A 91 5.34 -13.90 10.16
CA THR A 91 4.14 -14.49 9.53
C THR A 91 4.15 -14.28 8.02
N ILE A 92 4.52 -13.08 7.56
CA ILE A 92 4.65 -12.76 6.14
C ILE A 92 5.82 -13.56 5.51
N GLN A 93 6.94 -13.66 6.23
CA GLN A 93 8.16 -14.28 5.70
C GLN A 93 8.13 -15.82 5.68
N LYS A 94 7.18 -16.44 6.40
CA LYS A 94 7.11 -17.89 6.59
C LYS A 94 7.22 -18.69 5.30
N ASP A 95 6.58 -18.21 4.24
CA ASP A 95 6.50 -18.88 2.93
C ASP A 95 7.33 -18.16 1.86
N GLY A 96 8.32 -17.36 2.28
CA GLY A 96 9.34 -16.78 1.40
C GLY A 96 9.01 -15.42 0.78
N ALA A 97 7.88 -14.79 1.13
CA ALA A 97 7.63 -13.39 0.78
C ALA A 97 8.54 -12.46 1.60
N LYS A 98 8.89 -11.30 1.04
CA LYS A 98 9.59 -10.24 1.77
C LYS A 98 8.60 -9.34 2.48
N ALA A 99 8.86 -9.03 3.76
CA ALA A 99 7.97 -8.21 4.57
C ALA A 99 8.44 -6.75 4.58
N ILE A 100 7.62 -5.83 4.09
CA ILE A 100 7.89 -4.39 4.10
C ILE A 100 6.85 -3.69 4.98
N LEU A 101 7.30 -2.97 6.01
CA LEU A 101 6.41 -2.19 6.86
C LEU A 101 6.13 -0.83 6.21
N GLN A 102 4.89 -0.54 5.85
CA GLN A 102 4.53 0.79 5.38
C GLN A 102 4.39 1.73 6.57
N ILE A 103 5.25 2.75 6.65
CA ILE A 103 5.25 3.73 7.73
C ILE A 103 4.72 5.07 7.25
N PHE A 104 3.86 5.70 8.07
CA PHE A 104 3.22 6.96 7.68
C PHE A 104 2.81 7.83 8.87
N HIS A 105 2.30 9.01 8.51
CA HIS A 105 1.64 9.94 9.43
C HIS A 105 0.43 10.54 8.70
N ALA A 106 -0.76 10.47 9.30
CA ALA A 106 -2.00 10.88 8.65
C ALA A 106 -2.09 12.40 8.42
N GLY A 107 -1.48 13.19 9.32
CA GLY A 107 -1.49 14.65 9.20
C GLY A 107 -2.91 15.20 9.22
N ARG A 108 -3.25 16.11 8.31
CA ARG A 108 -4.59 16.74 8.24
C ARG A 108 -5.73 15.78 7.84
N LYS A 109 -5.43 14.49 7.60
CA LYS A 109 -6.42 13.44 7.36
C LYS A 109 -6.89 12.74 8.64
N SER A 110 -6.30 13.05 9.80
CA SER A 110 -6.76 12.53 11.09
C SER A 110 -7.95 13.33 11.65
N PHE A 111 -8.46 12.88 12.79
CA PHE A 111 -9.58 13.47 13.53
C PHE A 111 -9.30 13.44 15.03
N LYS A 112 -9.84 14.41 15.78
CA LYS A 112 -9.72 14.44 17.25
C LYS A 112 -10.16 13.14 17.91
N LYS A 113 -11.22 12.53 17.39
CA LYS A 113 -11.72 11.24 17.93
C LYS A 113 -10.69 10.12 17.84
N ILE A 114 -9.80 10.16 16.85
CA ILE A 114 -8.73 9.18 16.63
C ILE A 114 -7.51 9.54 17.48
N LEU A 115 -7.24 10.83 17.64
CA LEU A 115 -6.10 11.37 18.38
C LEU A 115 -6.41 11.67 19.86
N ALA A 116 -7.34 10.94 20.47
CA ALA A 116 -7.71 11.09 21.88
C ALA A 116 -8.02 12.55 22.31
N GLY A 117 -8.62 13.34 21.41
CA GLY A 117 -8.99 14.74 21.62
C GLY A 117 -7.98 15.77 21.07
N GLU A 118 -6.79 15.34 20.64
CA GLU A 118 -5.80 16.24 20.06
C GLU A 118 -6.17 16.68 18.65
N THR A 119 -5.86 17.94 18.32
CA THR A 119 -6.14 18.49 17.00
C THR A 119 -5.18 17.87 15.97
N PRO A 120 -5.67 17.41 14.81
CA PRO A 120 -4.82 16.95 13.72
C PRO A 120 -3.77 18.01 13.34
N VAL A 121 -2.63 17.58 12.82
CA VAL A 121 -1.51 18.47 12.46
C VAL A 121 -1.24 18.43 10.96
N GLY A 122 -0.67 19.50 10.41
CA GLY A 122 -0.30 19.56 8.99
C GLY A 122 0.71 20.66 8.72
N PRO A 123 1.19 20.79 7.46
CA PRO A 123 2.13 21.84 7.09
C PRO A 123 1.55 23.25 7.26
N SER A 124 0.22 23.41 7.15
CA SER A 124 -0.48 24.68 7.34
C SER A 124 -1.84 24.46 7.99
N ALA A 125 -2.41 25.51 8.58
CA ALA A 125 -3.71 25.49 9.26
C ALA A 125 -4.90 25.36 8.27
N THR A 126 -5.05 24.18 7.65
CA THR A 126 -6.06 23.91 6.63
C THR A 126 -6.79 22.60 6.92
N LYS A 127 -8.03 22.48 6.44
CA LYS A 127 -8.74 21.19 6.38
C LYS A 127 -8.49 20.51 5.04
N ALA A 128 -8.50 19.19 5.02
CA ALA A 128 -8.55 18.47 3.76
C ALA A 128 -9.94 18.59 3.09
N ILE A 129 -9.97 18.41 1.76
CA ILE A 129 -11.22 18.47 1.00
C ILE A 129 -12.06 17.20 1.22
N PHE A 130 -11.42 16.04 1.26
CA PHE A 130 -12.09 14.74 1.41
C PHE A 130 -11.57 13.96 2.62
N PRO A 131 -12.44 13.41 3.48
CA PRO A 131 -13.89 13.55 3.43
C PRO A 131 -14.34 14.97 3.83
N ALA A 132 -15.57 15.35 3.44
CA ALA A 132 -16.09 16.71 3.60
C ALA A 132 -16.15 17.20 5.06
N ASN A 133 -16.24 16.27 6.01
CA ASN A 133 -16.23 16.52 7.45
C ASN A 133 -14.81 16.61 8.06
N SER A 134 -13.76 16.70 7.25
CA SER A 134 -12.37 16.86 7.74
C SER A 134 -12.24 18.07 8.68
N GLU A 135 -11.47 17.89 9.74
CA GLU A 135 -11.17 18.95 10.72
C GLU A 135 -10.08 19.90 10.18
N VAL A 136 -10.06 21.13 10.70
CA VAL A 136 -8.94 22.06 10.44
C VAL A 136 -7.74 21.57 11.23
N ALA A 137 -6.66 21.24 10.53
CA ALA A 137 -5.42 20.88 11.18
C ALA A 137 -4.74 22.11 11.78
N ARG A 138 -3.98 21.90 12.85
CA ARG A 138 -3.02 22.87 13.37
C ARG A 138 -1.76 22.83 12.52
N GLU A 139 -1.20 24.01 12.26
CA GLU A 139 0.11 24.12 11.64
C GLU A 139 1.22 23.58 12.55
N LEU A 140 2.09 22.75 11.98
CA LEU A 140 3.29 22.25 12.65
C LEU A 140 4.32 23.37 12.85
N THR A 141 4.92 23.40 14.03
CA THR A 141 6.14 24.20 14.30
C THR A 141 7.37 23.49 13.74
N GLU A 142 8.47 24.22 13.55
CA GLU A 142 9.74 23.63 13.08
C GLU A 142 10.23 22.48 13.98
N ALA A 143 10.16 22.64 15.31
CA ALA A 143 10.56 21.59 16.25
C ALA A 143 9.70 20.33 16.12
N GLU A 144 8.40 20.46 15.81
CA GLU A 144 7.52 19.31 15.58
C GLU A 144 7.81 18.64 14.24
N ILE A 145 8.16 19.40 13.20
CA ILE A 145 8.60 18.86 11.91
C ILE A 145 9.87 18.02 12.10
N GLU A 146 10.85 18.55 12.83
CA GLU A 146 12.09 17.85 13.17
C GLU A 146 11.82 16.60 14.00
N GLN A 147 10.91 16.66 14.98
CA GLN A 147 10.53 15.49 15.76
C GLN A 147 9.88 14.41 14.89
N ILE A 148 8.99 14.77 13.97
CA ILE A 148 8.37 13.79 13.06
C ILE A 148 9.43 13.13 12.16
N ILE A 149 10.45 13.88 11.70
CA ILE A 149 11.59 13.31 10.97
C ILE A 149 12.30 12.23 11.82
N VAL A 150 12.56 12.53 13.09
CA VAL A 150 13.14 11.56 14.05
C VAL A 150 12.21 10.36 14.26
N ASP A 151 10.89 10.58 14.33
CA ASP A 151 9.91 9.52 14.53
C ASP A 151 9.89 8.53 13.35
N PHE A 152 10.01 9.03 12.11
CA PHE A 152 10.21 8.16 10.94
C PHE A 152 11.50 7.34 11.07
N GLY A 153 12.60 7.94 11.53
CA GLY A 153 13.84 7.22 11.82
C GLY A 153 13.68 6.14 12.90
N GLN A 154 13.00 6.45 14.01
CA GLN A 154 12.74 5.47 15.07
C GLN A 154 11.80 4.35 14.62
N ALA A 155 10.79 4.67 13.80
CA ALA A 155 9.91 3.68 13.20
C ALA A 155 10.71 2.70 12.33
N THR A 156 11.63 3.20 11.50
CA THR A 156 12.54 2.35 10.71
C THR A 156 13.42 1.48 11.61
N ARG A 157 13.99 2.02 12.70
CA ARG A 157 14.76 1.22 13.65
C ARG A 157 13.92 0.08 14.21
N ARG A 158 12.68 0.34 14.61
CA ARG A 158 11.78 -0.69 15.15
C ARG A 158 11.42 -1.74 14.10
N ALA A 159 11.20 -1.34 12.84
CA ALA A 159 10.98 -2.28 11.74
C ALA A 159 12.19 -3.21 11.53
N ILE A 160 13.40 -2.66 11.57
CA ILE A 160 14.65 -3.43 11.51
C ILE A 160 14.73 -4.42 12.67
N VAL A 161 14.51 -3.96 13.91
CA VAL A 161 14.58 -4.82 15.10
C VAL A 161 13.50 -5.91 15.09
N ALA A 162 12.31 -5.60 14.56
CA ALA A 162 11.23 -6.56 14.38
C ALA A 162 11.48 -7.57 13.24
N GLY A 163 12.55 -7.41 12.45
CA GLY A 163 12.93 -8.37 11.41
C GLY A 163 12.26 -8.17 10.05
N PHE A 164 11.68 -7.00 9.79
CA PHE A 164 11.22 -6.67 8.44
C PHE A 164 12.39 -6.63 7.44
N ASP A 165 12.08 -6.90 6.17
CA ASP A 165 13.03 -6.79 5.06
C ASP A 165 13.20 -5.36 4.54
N GLY A 166 12.30 -4.45 4.92
CA GLY A 166 12.36 -3.06 4.52
C GLY A 166 11.25 -2.21 5.15
N VAL A 167 11.28 -0.93 4.82
CA VAL A 167 10.16 0.00 5.06
C VAL A 167 9.73 0.69 3.77
N GLU A 168 8.45 1.05 3.69
CA GLU A 168 7.93 1.91 2.62
C GLU A 168 7.43 3.23 3.22
N LEU A 169 7.95 4.35 2.74
CA LEU A 169 7.45 5.67 3.10
C LEU A 169 6.16 5.97 2.34
N HIS A 170 5.07 6.23 3.08
CA HIS A 170 3.79 6.54 2.47
C HIS A 170 3.66 8.04 2.14
N GLY A 171 4.18 8.44 0.98
CA GLY A 171 4.05 9.78 0.40
C GLY A 171 2.87 9.95 -0.56
N ALA A 172 1.77 9.26 -0.32
CA ALA A 172 0.62 9.19 -1.22
C ALA A 172 -0.71 9.45 -0.48
N ASN A 173 -1.80 9.48 -1.24
CA ASN A 173 -3.18 9.54 -0.76
C ASN A 173 -3.48 10.72 0.19
N THR A 174 -2.80 11.84 -0.02
CA THR A 174 -2.97 13.11 0.71
C THR A 174 -2.57 13.06 2.19
N TYR A 175 -1.73 12.11 2.61
CA TYR A 175 -1.15 12.04 3.96
C TYR A 175 0.09 12.93 4.12
N LEU A 176 0.66 13.01 5.34
CA LEU A 176 1.55 14.10 5.75
C LEU A 176 2.73 14.34 4.78
N LEU A 177 3.43 13.28 4.35
CA LEU A 177 4.54 13.40 3.40
C LEU A 177 4.10 14.07 2.07
N GLN A 178 2.93 13.69 1.54
CA GLN A 178 2.34 14.35 0.37
C GLN A 178 1.86 15.76 0.69
N GLN A 179 1.28 15.98 1.88
CA GLN A 179 0.79 17.30 2.31
C GLN A 179 1.91 18.34 2.28
N PHE A 180 3.12 18.01 2.73
CA PHE A 180 4.26 18.92 2.64
C PHE A 180 4.65 19.24 1.19
N TYR A 181 4.55 18.28 0.27
CA TYR A 181 4.89 18.53 -1.13
C TYR A 181 3.79 19.30 -1.89
N SER A 182 2.54 19.13 -1.48
CA SER A 182 1.37 19.67 -2.17
C SER A 182 1.22 21.18 -1.96
N PRO A 183 1.08 21.99 -3.04
CA PRO A 183 0.72 23.40 -2.92
C PRO A 183 -0.73 23.61 -2.47
N ASN A 184 -1.57 22.56 -2.42
CA ASN A 184 -2.90 22.63 -1.83
C ASN A 184 -2.86 22.67 -0.30
N ALA A 185 -1.93 21.89 0.28
CA ALA A 185 -1.88 21.66 1.71
C ALA A 185 -0.82 22.51 2.40
N ASN A 186 0.29 22.76 1.74
CA ASN A 186 1.42 23.51 2.26
C ASN A 186 1.42 24.95 1.73
N LEU A 187 1.01 25.86 2.60
CA LEU A 187 0.94 27.30 2.38
C LEU A 187 2.05 28.05 3.14
N ARG A 188 3.05 27.32 3.65
CA ARG A 188 4.15 27.91 4.43
C ARG A 188 5.00 28.83 3.57
N THR A 189 5.69 29.75 4.24
CA THR A 189 6.64 30.70 3.62
C THR A 189 8.06 30.56 4.18
N ASP A 190 8.30 29.51 4.96
CA ASP A 190 9.60 29.16 5.55
C ASP A 190 10.31 28.06 4.76
N ALA A 191 11.40 27.50 5.31
CA ALA A 191 12.22 26.47 4.67
C ALA A 191 11.47 25.16 4.36
N TRP A 192 10.27 24.98 4.89
CA TRP A 192 9.44 23.79 4.71
C TRP A 192 8.32 23.98 3.69
N GLY A 193 8.23 25.14 3.03
CA GLY A 193 7.25 25.41 1.99
C GLY A 193 7.66 26.51 1.03
N GLY A 194 6.69 27.24 0.49
CA GLY A 194 6.92 28.23 -0.55
C GLY A 194 7.01 27.59 -1.92
N ASP A 195 8.19 27.61 -2.54
CA ASP A 195 8.40 27.05 -3.87
C ASP A 195 8.46 25.52 -3.88
N ARG A 196 8.70 24.93 -5.06
CA ARG A 196 8.73 23.47 -5.23
C ARG A 196 9.87 22.82 -4.44
N ASP A 197 10.98 23.51 -4.23
CA ASP A 197 12.14 22.98 -3.49
C ASP A 197 11.93 23.04 -1.99
N GLY A 198 11.39 24.14 -1.47
CA GLY A 198 11.02 24.25 -0.05
C GLY A 198 9.98 23.19 0.36
N ARG A 199 8.99 22.91 -0.51
CA ARG A 199 8.01 21.83 -0.30
C ARG A 199 8.62 20.42 -0.37
N LEU A 200 9.74 20.25 -1.07
CA LEU A 200 10.47 18.97 -1.17
C LEU A 200 11.37 18.72 0.05
N SER A 201 11.72 19.76 0.82
CA SER A 201 12.63 19.69 1.98
C SER A 201 12.23 18.61 2.98
N PHE A 202 10.95 18.51 3.33
CA PHE A 202 10.48 17.56 4.33
C PHE A 202 10.74 16.11 3.91
N ALA A 203 10.35 15.72 2.69
CA ALA A 203 10.58 14.38 2.19
C ALA A 203 12.07 14.04 2.10
N LYS A 204 12.91 14.98 1.65
CA LYS A 204 14.38 14.79 1.62
C LYS A 204 14.97 14.56 3.01
N LYS A 205 14.52 15.32 4.02
CA LYS A 205 15.00 15.16 5.39
C LYS A 205 14.54 13.84 6.03
N VAL A 206 13.30 13.43 5.79
CA VAL A 206 12.81 12.10 6.19
C VAL A 206 13.62 10.98 5.54
N LEU A 207 13.83 11.05 4.22
CA LEU A 207 14.66 10.07 3.49
C LEU A 207 16.09 10.01 4.03
N ALA A 208 16.70 11.16 4.30
CA ALA A 208 18.05 11.21 4.85
C ALA A 208 18.14 10.55 6.24
N GLU A 209 17.18 10.83 7.13
CA GLU A 209 17.14 10.24 8.47
C GLU A 209 16.89 8.73 8.41
N VAL A 210 15.96 8.28 7.57
CA VAL A 210 15.67 6.86 7.39
C VAL A 210 16.88 6.11 6.82
N ASN A 211 17.53 6.65 5.78
CA ASN A 211 18.77 6.07 5.23
C ASN A 211 19.90 6.01 6.28
N ARG A 212 20.04 7.05 7.11
CA ARG A 212 21.01 7.07 8.22
C ARG A 212 20.73 5.95 9.22
N VAL A 213 19.47 5.72 9.57
CA VAL A 213 19.05 4.63 10.46
C VAL A 213 19.29 3.27 9.82
N ILE A 214 18.93 3.08 8.54
CA ILE A 214 19.18 1.84 7.80
C ILE A 214 20.68 1.51 7.79
N THR A 215 21.52 2.49 7.44
CA THR A 215 22.99 2.32 7.43
C THR A 215 23.53 1.91 8.81
N LYS A 216 22.92 2.44 9.88
CA LYS A 216 23.42 2.21 11.25
C LYS A 216 22.96 0.87 11.84
N TYR A 217 21.74 0.43 11.56
CA TYR A 217 21.11 -0.69 12.26
C TYR A 217 20.64 -1.81 11.34
N GLY A 218 20.41 -1.53 10.05
CA GLY A 218 19.88 -2.47 9.08
C GLY A 218 20.94 -3.40 8.52
N LYS A 219 20.46 -4.46 7.87
CA LYS A 219 21.29 -5.29 6.97
C LYS A 219 21.51 -4.55 5.64
N ASP A 220 22.58 -4.87 4.93
CA ASP A 220 22.87 -4.28 3.61
C ASP A 220 21.72 -4.45 2.61
N SER A 221 20.94 -5.53 2.75
CA SER A 221 19.78 -5.86 1.92
C SER A 221 18.45 -5.29 2.43
N PHE A 222 18.46 -4.39 3.42
CA PHE A 222 17.23 -3.78 3.93
C PHE A 222 16.71 -2.74 2.93
N LEU A 223 15.45 -2.86 2.51
CA LEU A 223 14.86 -2.01 1.48
C LEU A 223 14.27 -0.72 2.05
N LEU A 224 14.38 0.36 1.27
CA LEU A 224 13.65 1.60 1.45
C LEU A 224 12.81 1.92 0.21
N GLY A 225 11.49 1.81 0.33
CA GLY A 225 10.54 2.20 -0.70
C GLY A 225 9.95 3.60 -0.51
N TYR A 226 9.48 4.22 -1.59
CA TYR A 226 8.63 5.40 -1.52
C TYR A 226 7.37 5.24 -2.35
N ARG A 227 6.20 5.37 -1.71
CA ARG A 227 4.90 5.35 -2.37
C ARG A 227 4.39 6.75 -2.63
N LEU A 228 3.96 7.07 -3.85
CA LEU A 228 3.46 8.41 -4.21
C LEU A 228 2.17 8.40 -5.02
N SER A 229 1.36 9.45 -4.85
CA SER A 229 0.25 9.76 -5.74
C SER A 229 0.78 10.56 -6.93
N PRO A 230 0.59 10.11 -8.19
CA PRO A 230 1.14 10.81 -9.34
C PRO A 230 0.65 12.25 -9.48
N GLU A 231 -0.60 12.51 -9.09
CA GLU A 231 -1.25 13.80 -9.23
C GLU A 231 -2.36 13.96 -8.19
N GLU A 232 -2.72 15.21 -7.93
CA GLU A 232 -3.86 15.62 -7.13
C GLU A 232 -5.02 16.11 -8.00
N ILE A 233 -6.24 15.96 -7.48
CA ILE A 233 -7.45 16.51 -8.11
C ILE A 233 -7.64 18.00 -7.75
N GLU A 234 -6.97 18.45 -6.70
CA GLU A 234 -7.05 19.79 -6.17
C GLU A 234 -6.39 20.84 -7.08
N THR A 235 -6.91 22.07 -7.03
CA THR A 235 -6.32 23.23 -7.70
C THR A 235 -6.19 24.41 -6.71
N PRO A 236 -4.97 24.89 -6.40
CA PRO A 236 -3.69 24.31 -6.79
C PRO A 236 -3.52 22.90 -6.19
N GLY A 237 -2.67 22.07 -6.81
CA GLY A 237 -2.33 20.71 -6.35
C GLY A 237 -1.12 20.17 -7.10
N ILE A 238 -0.66 18.98 -6.73
CA ILE A 238 0.47 18.30 -7.40
C ILE A 238 0.06 17.96 -8.86
N ARG A 239 0.88 18.40 -9.82
CA ARG A 239 0.75 18.03 -11.23
C ARG A 239 1.79 16.98 -11.62
N LEU A 240 1.62 16.34 -12.79
CA LEU A 240 2.54 15.30 -13.25
C LEU A 240 4.00 15.80 -13.26
N ALA A 241 4.25 17.00 -13.78
CA ALA A 241 5.58 17.61 -13.80
C ALA A 241 6.21 17.77 -12.39
N ASP A 242 5.39 18.03 -11.36
CA ASP A 242 5.87 18.10 -9.97
C ASP A 242 6.27 16.71 -9.47
N SER A 243 5.49 15.68 -9.75
CA SER A 243 5.81 14.31 -9.34
C SER A 243 7.04 13.75 -10.05
N LEU A 244 7.22 14.08 -11.33
CA LEU A 244 8.40 13.74 -12.11
C LEU A 244 9.66 14.44 -11.55
N TYR A 245 9.53 15.71 -11.18
CA TYR A 245 10.60 16.44 -10.47
C TYR A 245 10.94 15.79 -9.12
N PHE A 246 9.91 15.46 -8.33
CA PHE A 246 10.05 14.82 -7.04
C PHE A 246 10.81 13.49 -7.15
N VAL A 247 10.38 12.60 -8.04
CA VAL A 247 11.02 11.29 -8.25
C VAL A 247 12.46 11.45 -8.72
N SER A 248 12.72 12.35 -9.66
CA SER A 248 14.09 12.64 -10.11
C SER A 248 15.00 13.07 -8.95
N ALA A 249 14.46 13.83 -7.99
CA ALA A 249 15.23 14.32 -6.85
C ALA A 249 15.44 13.30 -5.72
N ILE A 250 14.68 12.21 -5.67
CA ILE A 250 14.76 11.21 -4.59
C ILE A 250 15.22 9.82 -5.02
N LYS A 251 15.23 9.51 -6.32
CA LYS A 251 15.47 8.14 -6.82
C LYS A 251 16.78 7.49 -6.36
N ASP A 252 17.81 8.29 -6.08
CA ASP A 252 19.10 7.77 -5.60
C ASP A 252 19.10 7.45 -4.09
N ASN A 253 17.99 7.70 -3.39
CA ASN A 253 17.85 7.56 -1.94
C ASN A 253 16.83 6.47 -1.56
N VAL A 254 16.33 5.70 -2.54
CA VAL A 254 15.31 4.67 -2.36
C VAL A 254 15.63 3.48 -3.27
N ASP A 255 15.20 2.30 -2.87
CA ASP A 255 15.37 1.07 -3.63
C ASP A 255 14.24 0.83 -4.64
N TYR A 256 13.09 1.50 -4.48
CA TYR A 256 11.98 1.42 -5.42
C TYR A 256 10.99 2.59 -5.30
N ILE A 257 10.25 2.85 -6.38
CA ILE A 257 9.10 3.75 -6.40
C ILE A 257 7.82 2.95 -6.58
N HIS A 258 6.82 3.23 -5.74
CA HIS A 258 5.50 2.60 -5.80
C HIS A 258 4.44 3.65 -6.13
N LEU A 259 3.76 3.52 -7.26
CA LEU A 259 2.70 4.46 -7.61
C LEU A 259 1.41 4.09 -6.87
N SER A 260 0.60 5.09 -6.52
CA SER A 260 -0.75 4.90 -6.01
C SER A 260 -1.77 5.42 -7.03
N MET A 261 -2.43 4.51 -7.75
CA MET A 261 -3.46 4.85 -8.74
C MET A 261 -4.55 3.77 -8.84
N GLY A 262 -5.74 4.16 -9.29
CA GLY A 262 -6.87 3.22 -9.44
C GLY A 262 -6.78 2.28 -10.63
N SER A 263 -5.98 2.61 -11.65
CA SER A 263 -5.77 1.80 -12.84
C SER A 263 -4.33 1.91 -13.33
N TYR A 264 -3.68 0.79 -13.64
CA TYR A 264 -2.34 0.76 -14.25
C TYR A 264 -2.32 1.38 -15.66
N LYS A 265 -3.50 1.50 -16.30
CA LYS A 265 -3.73 2.14 -17.61
C LYS A 265 -4.00 3.64 -17.50
N ARG A 266 -3.83 4.24 -16.33
CA ARG A 266 -4.12 5.66 -16.11
C ARG A 266 -3.12 6.57 -16.84
N THR A 267 -3.65 7.58 -17.51
CA THR A 267 -2.92 8.75 -18.04
C THR A 267 -3.07 9.94 -17.09
N SER A 268 -2.52 11.11 -17.46
CA SER A 268 -2.65 12.32 -16.64
C SER A 268 -4.12 12.65 -16.30
N LEU A 269 -4.37 13.02 -15.04
CA LEU A 269 -5.66 13.57 -14.59
C LEU A 269 -5.84 15.02 -15.03
N ASN A 270 -4.75 15.79 -14.97
CA ASN A 270 -4.82 17.24 -15.10
C ASN A 270 -4.44 17.72 -16.51
N ASP A 271 -3.99 16.82 -17.37
CA ASP A 271 -3.73 17.06 -18.79
C ASP A 271 -4.45 16.00 -19.62
N ARG A 272 -5.54 16.40 -20.28
CA ARG A 272 -6.35 15.48 -21.09
C ARG A 272 -5.69 15.19 -22.44
N ASP A 273 -4.75 16.00 -22.88
CA ASP A 273 -4.08 15.83 -24.17
C ASP A 273 -2.92 14.82 -24.06
N ASP A 274 -2.33 14.69 -22.86
CA ASP A 274 -1.36 13.64 -22.58
C ASP A 274 -2.00 12.25 -22.50
N LYS A 275 -1.82 11.47 -23.57
CA LYS A 275 -2.28 10.06 -23.67
C LYS A 275 -1.23 9.04 -23.20
N THR A 276 -0.09 9.50 -22.71
CA THR A 276 0.97 8.63 -22.22
C THR A 276 0.57 8.04 -20.87
N LEU A 277 0.78 6.74 -20.72
CA LEU A 277 0.56 6.07 -19.44
C LEU A 277 1.50 6.65 -18.38
N LEU A 278 1.00 6.81 -17.15
CA LEU A 278 1.84 7.26 -16.04
C LEU A 278 3.02 6.30 -15.82
N LEU A 279 2.82 4.99 -15.98
CA LEU A 279 3.91 4.01 -15.90
C LEU A 279 5.07 4.34 -16.86
N HIS A 280 4.79 4.76 -18.09
CA HIS A 280 5.83 5.16 -19.04
C HIS A 280 6.59 6.39 -18.56
N HIS A 281 5.89 7.45 -18.12
CA HIS A 281 6.52 8.66 -17.60
C HIS A 281 7.48 8.39 -16.45
N PHE A 282 7.05 7.61 -15.46
CA PHE A 282 7.89 7.28 -14.31
C PHE A 282 9.01 6.32 -14.68
N SER A 283 8.75 5.29 -15.50
CA SER A 283 9.79 4.34 -15.92
C SER A 283 10.93 5.03 -16.69
N ASN A 284 10.61 6.03 -17.51
CA ASN A 284 11.60 6.82 -18.25
C ASN A 284 12.54 7.59 -17.31
N ILE A 285 12.00 8.26 -16.29
CA ILE A 285 12.81 9.04 -15.32
C ILE A 285 13.67 8.14 -14.43
N LEU A 286 13.13 6.99 -14.07
CA LEU A 286 13.87 5.97 -13.32
C LEU A 286 14.94 5.31 -14.18
N SER A 287 14.77 5.28 -15.51
CA SER A 287 15.74 4.71 -16.47
C SER A 287 16.20 3.30 -16.08
N GLN A 288 15.29 2.52 -15.48
CA GLN A 288 15.54 1.17 -14.92
C GLN A 288 16.65 1.11 -13.85
N GLN A 289 17.05 2.25 -13.27
CA GLN A 289 18.03 2.30 -12.17
C GLN A 289 17.47 1.66 -10.91
N ILE A 290 16.20 1.90 -10.62
CA ILE A 290 15.44 1.27 -9.54
C ILE A 290 14.07 0.82 -10.07
N PRO A 291 13.49 -0.27 -9.52
CA PRO A 291 12.20 -0.77 -9.96
C PRO A 291 11.06 0.22 -9.72
N LEU A 292 10.15 0.25 -10.70
CA LEU A 292 8.84 0.86 -10.58
C LEU A 292 7.80 -0.22 -10.22
N ILE A 293 7.05 -0.02 -9.15
CA ILE A 293 5.90 -0.84 -8.80
C ILE A 293 4.64 -0.21 -9.39
N GLY A 294 4.05 -0.90 -10.38
CA GLY A 294 2.77 -0.53 -11.00
C GLY A 294 1.59 -1.11 -10.23
N ILE A 295 0.49 -0.36 -10.11
CA ILE A 295 -0.73 -0.78 -9.40
C ILE A 295 -1.99 -0.27 -10.10
N GLY A 296 -3.12 -0.88 -9.75
CA GLY A 296 -4.47 -0.36 -9.96
C GLY A 296 -5.25 -1.24 -10.94
N SER A 297 -6.32 -1.89 -10.48
CA SER A 297 -7.12 -2.84 -11.29
C SER A 297 -6.28 -3.80 -12.13
N ILE A 298 -5.26 -4.40 -11.52
CA ILE A 298 -4.54 -5.55 -12.10
C ILE A 298 -5.31 -6.78 -11.63
N GLU A 299 -6.21 -7.28 -12.46
CA GLU A 299 -7.19 -8.30 -12.08
C GLU A 299 -6.85 -9.68 -12.64
N THR A 300 -6.29 -9.71 -13.85
CA THR A 300 -5.94 -10.92 -14.57
C THR A 300 -4.43 -11.09 -14.75
N PRO A 301 -3.94 -12.32 -15.02
CA PRO A 301 -2.54 -12.55 -15.39
C PRO A 301 -2.11 -11.70 -16.60
N GLN A 302 -3.02 -11.48 -17.54
CA GLN A 302 -2.77 -10.67 -18.73
C GLN A 302 -2.61 -9.18 -18.37
N ASP A 303 -3.36 -8.67 -17.39
CA ASP A 303 -3.13 -7.32 -16.87
C ASP A 303 -1.75 -7.17 -16.23
N ALA A 304 -1.29 -8.18 -15.48
CA ALA A 304 0.02 -8.17 -14.86
C ALA A 304 1.16 -8.16 -15.91
N GLU A 305 1.05 -8.98 -16.95
CA GLU A 305 2.00 -8.94 -18.09
C GLU A 305 1.94 -7.60 -18.83
N GLU A 306 0.74 -7.08 -19.07
CA GLU A 306 0.59 -5.80 -19.75
C GLU A 306 1.27 -4.70 -18.93
N ALA A 307 1.02 -4.61 -17.62
CA ALA A 307 1.65 -3.62 -16.75
C ALA A 307 3.19 -3.69 -16.77
N LEU A 308 3.78 -4.90 -16.76
CA LEU A 308 5.23 -5.07 -16.93
C LEU A 308 5.71 -4.54 -18.29
N SER A 309 4.99 -4.86 -19.38
CA SER A 309 5.32 -4.36 -20.72
C SER A 309 5.20 -2.83 -20.85
N LYS A 310 4.43 -2.18 -19.97
CA LYS A 310 4.24 -0.73 -19.91
C LYS A 310 5.18 -0.01 -18.93
N GLY A 311 6.27 -0.66 -18.52
CA GLY A 311 7.35 -0.03 -17.75
C GLY A 311 7.34 -0.30 -16.25
N ALA A 312 6.39 -1.09 -15.74
CA ALA A 312 6.51 -1.62 -14.38
C ALA A 312 7.63 -2.69 -14.32
N SER A 313 8.38 -2.69 -13.23
CA SER A 313 9.35 -3.76 -12.91
C SER A 313 8.75 -4.82 -11.98
N LEU A 314 7.83 -4.38 -11.12
CA LEU A 314 7.03 -5.18 -10.19
C LEU A 314 5.56 -4.76 -10.32
N ILE A 315 4.64 -5.67 -10.02
CA ILE A 315 3.19 -5.39 -10.05
C ILE A 315 2.59 -5.56 -8.66
N ALA A 316 1.83 -4.57 -8.21
CA ALA A 316 1.11 -4.63 -6.95
C ALA A 316 -0.36 -5.00 -7.17
N ILE A 317 -0.84 -5.94 -6.36
CA ILE A 317 -2.22 -6.42 -6.36
C ILE A 317 -2.85 -6.08 -5.01
N GLY A 318 -4.05 -5.49 -5.04
CA GLY A 318 -4.77 -5.08 -3.84
C GLY A 318 -6.02 -5.93 -3.62
N ARG A 319 -7.14 -5.47 -4.18
CA ARG A 319 -8.47 -6.06 -3.96
C ARG A 319 -8.55 -7.52 -4.37
N GLU A 320 -7.80 -7.91 -5.38
CA GLU A 320 -7.82 -9.25 -5.91
C GLU A 320 -7.21 -10.24 -4.92
N LEU A 321 -6.20 -9.85 -4.12
CA LEU A 321 -5.66 -10.67 -3.03
C LEU A 321 -6.55 -10.67 -1.77
N ILE A 322 -7.52 -9.77 -1.70
CA ILE A 322 -8.62 -9.87 -0.72
C ILE A 322 -9.57 -10.99 -1.16
N ARG A 323 -10.02 -10.97 -2.42
CA ARG A 323 -10.95 -11.94 -3.00
C ARG A 323 -10.35 -13.34 -3.16
N GLU A 324 -9.09 -13.39 -3.60
CA GLU A 324 -8.37 -14.59 -3.98
C GLU A 324 -6.95 -14.57 -3.39
N PRO A 325 -6.76 -15.02 -2.14
CA PRO A 325 -5.43 -15.07 -1.52
C PRO A 325 -4.45 -16.00 -2.24
N GLU A 326 -4.96 -16.98 -2.98
CA GLU A 326 -4.16 -17.96 -3.74
C GLU A 326 -3.96 -17.55 -5.22
N TRP A 327 -4.15 -16.26 -5.54
CA TRP A 327 -4.14 -15.77 -6.93
C TRP A 327 -2.84 -16.19 -7.65
N VAL A 328 -1.68 -15.98 -7.02
CA VAL A 328 -0.38 -16.29 -7.63
C VAL A 328 -0.21 -17.80 -7.83
N GLN A 329 -0.64 -18.60 -6.86
CA GLN A 329 -0.54 -20.05 -6.88
C GLN A 329 -1.40 -20.64 -8.01
N LYS A 330 -2.64 -20.14 -8.15
CA LYS A 330 -3.55 -20.56 -9.23
C LYS A 330 -3.00 -20.24 -10.61
N VAL A 331 -2.37 -19.07 -10.78
CA VAL A 331 -1.68 -18.75 -12.04
C VAL A 331 -0.50 -19.70 -12.26
N ALA A 332 0.36 -19.87 -11.25
CA ALA A 332 1.56 -20.70 -11.36
C ALA A 332 1.25 -22.17 -11.68
N SER A 333 0.11 -22.70 -11.20
CA SER A 333 -0.35 -24.04 -11.52
C SER A 333 -1.14 -24.16 -12.84
N GLY A 334 -1.31 -23.06 -13.58
CA GLY A 334 -2.11 -23.03 -14.81
C GLY A 334 -3.62 -23.15 -14.60
N ASN A 335 -4.11 -22.83 -13.40
CA ASN A 335 -5.52 -22.89 -13.02
C ASN A 335 -6.18 -21.50 -12.98
N GLU A 336 -5.87 -20.66 -13.96
CA GLU A 336 -6.35 -19.27 -14.07
C GLU A 336 -7.88 -19.18 -14.07
N ALA A 337 -8.56 -20.17 -14.65
CA ALA A 337 -10.03 -20.23 -14.71
C ALA A 337 -10.70 -20.35 -13.33
N SER A 338 -9.95 -20.70 -12.28
CA SER A 338 -10.45 -20.82 -10.90
C SER A 338 -10.20 -19.59 -10.02
N ILE A 339 -9.59 -18.53 -10.59
CA ILE A 339 -9.36 -17.27 -9.86
C ILE A 339 -10.71 -16.62 -9.57
N ARG A 340 -11.00 -16.36 -8.30
CA ARG A 340 -12.22 -15.64 -7.89
C ARG A 340 -12.17 -14.20 -8.39
N GLN A 341 -13.10 -13.85 -9.26
CA GLN A 341 -13.30 -12.48 -9.74
C GLN A 341 -14.34 -11.72 -8.91
N THR A 342 -15.21 -12.44 -8.21
CA THR A 342 -16.23 -11.90 -7.31
C THR A 342 -15.99 -12.38 -5.88
N LEU A 343 -16.69 -11.77 -4.92
CA LEU A 343 -16.65 -12.14 -3.50
C LEU A 343 -18.07 -12.35 -2.98
N ASP A 344 -18.38 -13.50 -2.40
CA ASP A 344 -19.58 -13.64 -1.58
C ASP A 344 -19.26 -13.11 -0.16
N PRO A 345 -20.04 -12.15 0.39
CA PRO A 345 -19.87 -11.68 1.76
C PRO A 345 -19.78 -12.79 2.82
N LYS A 346 -20.43 -13.94 2.59
CA LYS A 346 -20.42 -15.10 3.52
C LYS A 346 -19.07 -15.82 3.57
N GLU A 347 -18.22 -15.65 2.57
CA GLU A 347 -16.90 -16.30 2.48
C GLU A 347 -15.79 -15.47 3.15
N MET A 348 -16.09 -14.26 3.63
CA MET A 348 -15.06 -13.34 4.14
C MET A 348 -14.31 -13.90 5.36
N ASP A 349 -14.99 -14.65 6.23
CA ASP A 349 -14.37 -15.33 7.38
C ASP A 349 -13.42 -16.45 6.93
N ASP A 350 -13.80 -17.26 5.94
CA ASP A 350 -12.95 -18.32 5.37
C ASP A 350 -11.70 -17.76 4.67
N LEU A 351 -11.84 -16.53 4.16
CA LEU A 351 -10.77 -15.72 3.60
C LEU A 351 -9.96 -14.97 4.66
N ALA A 352 -10.21 -15.19 5.95
CA ALA A 352 -9.55 -14.51 7.06
C ALA A 352 -9.56 -12.97 6.90
N ILE A 353 -10.65 -12.41 6.37
CA ILE A 353 -10.85 -10.96 6.27
C ILE A 353 -11.38 -10.49 7.63
N PRO A 354 -10.66 -9.64 8.37
CA PRO A 354 -11.10 -9.22 9.70
C PRO A 354 -12.42 -8.46 9.70
N ALA A 355 -13.21 -8.58 10.78
CA ALA A 355 -14.56 -8.00 10.86
C ALA A 355 -14.61 -6.47 10.63
N ALA A 356 -13.60 -5.73 11.11
CA ALA A 356 -13.49 -4.29 10.87
C ALA A 356 -13.35 -3.98 9.37
N MET A 357 -12.52 -4.76 8.67
CA MET A 357 -12.33 -4.66 7.24
C MET A 357 -13.61 -5.07 6.48
N GLN A 358 -14.31 -6.13 6.89
CA GLN A 358 -15.57 -6.54 6.26
C GLN A 358 -16.62 -5.41 6.25
N SER A 359 -16.74 -4.67 7.35
CA SER A 359 -17.63 -3.52 7.46
C SER A 359 -17.27 -2.41 6.46
N PHE A 360 -15.97 -2.21 6.23
CA PHE A 360 -15.48 -1.23 5.26
C PHE A 360 -15.71 -1.67 3.81
N LEU A 361 -15.45 -2.95 3.52
CA LEU A 361 -15.65 -3.54 2.20
C LEU A 361 -17.12 -3.49 1.78
N THR A 362 -18.03 -3.85 2.69
CA THR A 362 -19.49 -3.85 2.44
C THR A 362 -20.12 -2.45 2.45
N GLY A 363 -19.37 -1.43 2.88
CA GLY A 363 -19.78 -0.03 2.83
C GLY A 363 -19.08 0.75 1.71
N ALA A 364 -17.99 1.42 2.05
CA ALA A 364 -17.33 2.39 1.16
C ALA A 364 -16.69 1.78 -0.10
N PHE A 365 -16.45 0.46 -0.11
CA PHE A 365 -15.80 -0.26 -1.20
C PHE A 365 -16.74 -1.23 -1.94
N PHE A 366 -18.05 -1.17 -1.66
CA PHE A 366 -19.01 -2.14 -2.20
C PHE A 366 -18.97 -2.23 -3.73
N ASP A 367 -19.04 -1.09 -4.40
CA ASP A 367 -19.12 -0.99 -5.87
C ASP A 367 -17.85 -1.48 -6.59
N VAL A 368 -16.72 -1.55 -5.88
CA VAL A 368 -15.41 -1.87 -6.45
C VAL A 368 -14.88 -3.23 -6.01
N MET A 369 -15.60 -3.92 -5.13
CA MET A 369 -15.23 -5.25 -4.63
C MET A 369 -15.83 -6.41 -5.42
N HIS A 370 -16.73 -6.14 -6.37
CA HIS A 370 -17.41 -7.15 -7.18
C HIS A 370 -18.11 -8.20 -6.31
N PHE A 371 -18.95 -7.76 -5.38
CA PHE A 371 -19.74 -8.68 -4.58
C PHE A 371 -20.72 -9.47 -5.45
N THR A 372 -20.86 -10.77 -5.19
CA THR A 372 -21.91 -11.61 -5.77
C THR A 372 -22.88 -12.05 -4.66
N THR A 373 -24.15 -12.18 -5.04
CA THR A 373 -25.20 -12.76 -4.21
C THR A 373 -25.71 -14.06 -4.81
N ASP A 374 -24.98 -14.67 -5.75
CA ASP A 374 -25.37 -15.95 -6.32
C ASP A 374 -25.56 -16.93 -5.17
N GLU A 375 -26.81 -17.16 -4.80
CA GLU A 375 -27.15 -18.19 -3.83
C GLU A 375 -26.53 -19.46 -4.40
N ALA A 376 -25.76 -20.18 -3.59
CA ALA A 376 -25.37 -21.54 -3.93
C ALA A 376 -26.66 -22.24 -4.36
N VAL A 377 -26.84 -22.48 -5.66
CA VAL A 377 -28.02 -23.17 -6.15
C VAL A 377 -27.95 -24.52 -5.50
N VAL A 378 -28.73 -24.70 -4.43
CA VAL A 378 -28.89 -26.00 -3.79
C VAL A 378 -29.60 -26.80 -4.86
N LYS A 379 -28.82 -27.55 -5.65
CA LYS A 379 -29.33 -28.56 -6.56
C LYS A 379 -29.98 -29.61 -5.68
N SER A 380 -31.25 -29.38 -5.41
CA SER A 380 -32.10 -30.27 -4.66
C SER A 380 -32.86 -31.10 -5.69
N TYR A 381 -32.60 -32.41 -5.68
CA TYR A 381 -33.35 -33.38 -6.46
C TYR A 381 -34.76 -33.63 -5.89
N THR A 382 -35.23 -32.81 -4.94
CA THR A 382 -36.57 -32.95 -4.33
C THR A 382 -37.69 -33.00 -5.38
N ASN A 383 -37.51 -32.30 -6.52
CA ASN A 383 -38.45 -32.32 -7.65
C ASN A 383 -37.76 -32.54 -9.01
N GLU A 384 -36.50 -33.01 -9.04
CA GLU A 384 -35.72 -33.25 -10.26
C GLU A 384 -35.04 -34.62 -10.17
N LEU A 385 -34.99 -35.38 -11.26
CA LEU A 385 -34.31 -36.69 -11.28
C LEU A 385 -32.82 -36.52 -10.96
N ALA A 386 -32.32 -37.30 -10.00
CA ALA A 386 -30.88 -37.37 -9.80
C ALA A 386 -30.22 -37.92 -11.08
N PRO A 387 -28.94 -37.60 -11.35
CA PRO A 387 -28.22 -38.13 -12.51
C PRO A 387 -28.23 -39.66 -12.62
N MET A 388 -28.44 -40.34 -11.49
CA MET A 388 -28.53 -41.80 -11.38
C MET A 388 -29.92 -42.36 -11.72
N GLU A 389 -30.95 -41.52 -11.77
CA GLU A 389 -32.36 -41.89 -11.92
C GLU A 389 -32.89 -41.66 -13.35
N GLY A 390 -32.11 -40.99 -14.21
CA GLY A 390 -32.51 -40.63 -15.57
C GLY A 390 -31.49 -41.05 -16.64
N VAL A 391 -31.65 -42.28 -17.14
CA VAL A 391 -31.09 -42.85 -18.39
C VAL A 391 -29.56 -42.91 -18.52
N GLU A 392 -29.09 -44.15 -18.69
CA GLU A 392 -27.73 -44.57 -19.04
C GLU A 392 -26.99 -43.61 -20.00
N LYS A 393 -26.07 -42.80 -19.48
CA LYS A 393 -24.78 -42.64 -20.15
C LYS A 393 -23.76 -43.42 -19.34
N LYS A 394 -23.37 -44.56 -19.91
CA LYS A 394 -22.27 -45.40 -19.45
C LYS A 394 -21.05 -44.54 -19.12
N LEU A 395 -20.41 -44.90 -18.01
CA LEU A 395 -19.05 -44.50 -17.60
C LEU A 395 -18.10 -44.36 -18.80
#